data_AF-A0A8J6SNJ8-F1
#
_entry.id   AF-A0A8J6SNJ8-F1
#
_cell.length_a   1.000
_cell.length_b   1.000
_cell.length_c   1.000
_cell.angle_alpha   90.00
_cell.angle_beta   90.00
_cell.angle_gamma   90.00
#
_symmetry.space_group_name_H-M   'P 1'
#
loop_
_entity.id
_entity.type
_entity.pdbx_description
1 polymer ?
#
loop_
_entity_poly.entity_id
_entity_poly.type
_entity_poly.pdbx_seq_one_letter_code
_entity_poly.pdbx_strand_id
1 'polypeptide(L)'
;MSIVISLSPEVEAQLREKAAQQGQDISVVAAQLLAQILEWELQDSQEAVAGIQRGLDAFEAGHSRSFQEFAEEQRRKYNLPVDS
;
A
#
# COMPACT_ATOMS: atom_id res chain seq x y z
N MET A 1 -14.03 -1.11 24.36
CA MET A 1 -13.29 -2.35 24.71
C MET A 1 -11.87 -1.94 25.06
N SER A 2 -11.26 -2.52 26.09
CA SER A 2 -9.86 -2.25 26.45
C SER A 2 -8.98 -3.42 26.04
N ILE A 3 -7.85 -3.12 25.41
CA ILE A 3 -6.82 -4.10 25.07
C ILE A 3 -5.52 -3.71 25.80
N VAL A 4 -4.79 -4.71 26.29
CA VAL A 4 -3.46 -4.51 26.87
C VAL A 4 -2.45 -5.10 25.91
N ILE A 5 -1.50 -4.28 25.49
CA ILE A 5 -0.44 -4.66 24.55
C ILE A 5 0.89 -4.34 25.20
N SER A 6 1.81 -5.30 25.20
CA SER A 6 3.19 -5.07 25.59
C SER A 6 3.95 -4.48 24.41
N LEU A 7 4.42 -3.24 24.55
CA LEU A 7 5.23 -2.56 23.54
C LEU A 7 6.71 -2.69 23.89
N SER A 8 7.57 -2.63 22.87
CA SER A 8 9.00 -2.41 23.15
C SER A 8 9.20 -0.98 23.68
N PRO A 9 10.24 -0.72 24.49
CA PRO A 9 10.51 0.62 25.02
C PRO A 9 10.62 1.69 23.93
N GLU A 10 11.17 1.34 22.78
CA GLU A 10 11.34 2.24 21.64
C GLU A 10 10.00 2.65 21.04
N VAL A 11 9.09 1.69 20.85
CA VAL A 11 7.75 1.94 20.30
C VAL A 11 6.91 2.75 21.28
N GLU A 12 7.00 2.45 22.58
CA GLU A 12 6.31 3.22 23.61
C GLU A 12 6.79 4.68 23.62
N ALA A 13 8.10 4.92 23.53
CA ALA A 13 8.67 6.26 23.50
C ALA A 13 8.18 7.07 22.30
N GLN A 14 8.18 6.47 21.10
CA GLN A 14 7.67 7.10 19.88
C GLN A 14 6.18 7.44 19.99
N LEU A 15 5.38 6.53 20.56
CA LEU A 15 3.95 6.76 20.75
C LEU A 15 3.68 7.89 21.74
N ARG A 16 4.44 7.95 22.85
CA ARG A 16 4.39 9.05 23.83
C ARG A 16 4.76 10.39 23.22
N GLU A 17 5.83 10.43 22.44
CA GLU A 17 6.27 11.64 21.73
C GLU A 17 5.18 12.13 20.76
N LYS A 18 4.62 11.22 19.96
CA LYS A 18 3.54 11.55 19.02
C LYS A 18 2.30 12.08 19.74
N ALA A 19 1.90 11.47 20.85
CA ALA A 19 0.79 11.93 21.66
C ALA A 19 1.03 13.33 22.23
N ALA A 20 2.25 13.60 22.72
CA ALA A 20 2.63 14.92 23.22
C ALA A 20 2.60 15.98 22.11
N GLN A 21 3.12 15.67 20.91
CA GLN A 21 3.08 16.57 19.75
C GLN A 21 1.66 16.91 19.30
N GLN A 22 0.73 15.97 19.45
CA GLN A 22 -0.68 16.14 19.07
C GLN A 22 -1.55 16.72 20.20
N GLY A 23 -1.02 16.85 21.41
CA GLY A 23 -1.79 17.25 22.59
C GLY A 23 -2.92 16.28 22.94
N GLN A 24 -2.75 15.00 22.59
CA GLN A 24 -3.77 13.96 22.76
C GLN A 24 -3.34 12.90 23.78
N ASP A 25 -4.31 12.17 24.32
CA ASP A 25 -4.03 11.03 25.18
C ASP A 25 -3.38 9.90 24.37
N ILE A 26 -2.39 9.23 24.97
CA ILE A 26 -1.64 8.14 24.33
C ILE A 26 -2.56 7.02 23.82
N SER A 27 -3.64 6.71 24.55
CA SER A 27 -4.61 5.68 24.18
C SER A 27 -5.42 6.08 22.94
N VAL A 28 -5.72 7.37 22.78
CA VAL A 28 -6.42 7.90 21.60
C VAL A 28 -5.53 7.80 20.37
N VAL A 29 -4.27 8.21 20.50
CA VAL A 29 -3.30 8.11 19.40
C VAL A 29 -3.04 6.65 19.00
N ALA A 30 -2.92 5.75 19.99
CA ALA A 30 -2.77 4.32 19.73
C ALA A 30 -3.97 3.75 18.97
N ALA A 31 -5.19 4.07 19.40
CA ALA A 31 -6.41 3.60 18.75
C ALA A 31 -6.53 4.13 17.31
N GLN A 32 -6.18 5.39 17.06
CA GLN A 32 -6.18 5.97 15.72
C GLN A 32 -5.15 5.31 14.80
N LEU A 33 -3.94 5.07 15.29
CA LEU A 33 -2.91 4.37 14.51
C LEU A 33 -3.32 2.94 14.15
N LEU A 34 -3.91 2.21 15.10
CA LEU A 34 -4.44 0.87 14.84
C LEU A 34 -5.56 0.90 13.79
N ALA A 35 -6.51 1.84 13.93
CA ALA A 35 -7.59 2.00 12.95
C ALA A 35 -7.05 2.33 11.56
N GLN A 36 -6.04 3.20 11.46
CA GLN A 36 -5.44 3.57 10.18
C GLN A 36 -4.73 2.41 9.50
N ILE A 37 -3.98 1.59 10.25
CA ILE A 37 -3.30 0.42 9.70
C ILE A 37 -4.30 -0.62 9.19
N LEU A 38 -5.35 -0.90 9.96
CA LEU A 38 -6.39 -1.85 9.56
C LEU A 38 -7.15 -1.39 8.31
N GLU A 39 -7.42 -0.08 8.20
CA GLU A 39 -8.03 0.48 6.99
C GLU A 39 -7.11 0.37 5.78
N TRP A 40 -5.81 0.69 5.94
CA TRP A 40 -4.82 0.57 4.86
C TRP A 40 -4.65 -0.86 4.39
N GLU A 41 -4.60 -1.82 5.31
CA GLU A 41 -4.52 -3.26 4.98
C GLU A 41 -5.75 -3.71 4.17
N LEU A 42 -6.94 -3.24 4.56
CA LEU A 42 -8.16 -3.55 3.83
C LEU A 42 -8.17 -2.92 2.43
N GLN A 43 -7.78 -1.65 2.31
CA GLN A 43 -7.73 -0.93 1.04
C GLN A 43 -6.72 -1.56 0.08
N ASP A 44 -5.51 -1.85 0.53
CA ASP A 44 -4.46 -2.49 -0.28
C ASP A 44 -4.92 -3.84 -0.82
N SER A 45 -5.55 -4.66 0.04
CA SER A 45 -6.10 -5.94 -0.38
C SER A 45 -7.20 -5.80 -1.44
N GLN A 46 -8.12 -4.85 -1.25
CA GLN A 46 -9.20 -4.58 -2.21
C GLN A 46 -8.67 -4.06 -3.54
N GLU A 47 -7.69 -3.14 -3.53
CA GLU A 47 -7.07 -2.62 -4.73
C GLU A 47 -6.31 -3.70 -5.50
N ALA A 48 -5.59 -4.59 -4.80
CA ALA A 48 -4.91 -5.72 -5.40
C ALA A 48 -5.90 -6.67 -6.09
N VAL A 49 -6.98 -7.07 -5.39
CA VAL A 49 -8.03 -7.94 -5.95
C VAL A 49 -8.69 -7.29 -7.17
N ALA A 50 -9.05 -6.01 -7.07
CA ALA A 50 -9.66 -5.28 -8.19
C ALA A 50 -8.69 -5.16 -9.38
N GLY A 51 -7.39 -4.95 -9.13
CA GLY A 51 -6.36 -4.90 -10.15
C GLY A 51 -6.20 -6.23 -10.88
N ILE A 52 -6.17 -7.34 -10.15
CA ILE A 52 -6.11 -8.70 -10.71
C ILE A 52 -7.34 -8.96 -11.58
N GLN A 53 -8.55 -8.69 -11.06
CA GLN A 53 -9.78 -8.94 -11.81
C GLN A 53 -9.82 -8.13 -13.10
N ARG A 54 -9.46 -6.83 -13.07
CA ARG A 54 -9.35 -6.00 -14.29
C ARG A 54 -8.38 -6.59 -15.31
N GLY A 55 -7.25 -7.14 -14.85
CA GLY A 55 -6.27 -7.79 -15.72
C GLY A 55 -6.81 -9.07 -16.36
N LEU A 56 -7.52 -9.89 -15.58
CA LEU A 56 -8.16 -11.11 -16.08
C LEU A 56 -9.26 -10.79 -17.10
N ASP A 57 -10.14 -9.84 -16.79
CA ASP A 57 -11.21 -9.40 -17.71
C ASP A 57 -10.63 -8.86 -19.02
N ALA A 58 -9.57 -8.06 -18.95
CA ALA A 58 -8.89 -7.54 -20.14
C ALA A 58 -8.26 -8.68 -20.96
N PHE A 59 -7.65 -9.66 -20.30
CA PHE A 59 -7.10 -10.82 -20.98
C PHE A 59 -8.18 -11.64 -21.69
N GLU A 60 -9.29 -11.94 -21.01
CA GLU A 60 -10.44 -12.65 -21.59
C GLU A 60 -11.07 -11.91 -22.78
N ALA A 61 -11.12 -10.57 -22.72
CA ALA A 61 -11.58 -9.72 -23.81
C ALA A 61 -10.57 -9.61 -24.99
N GLY A 62 -9.41 -10.27 -24.89
CA GLY A 62 -8.36 -10.23 -25.91
C GLY A 62 -7.48 -8.98 -25.87
N HIS A 63 -7.61 -8.16 -24.82
CA HIS A 63 -6.74 -7.01 -24.56
C HIS A 63 -5.44 -7.44 -23.88
N SER A 64 -4.73 -8.38 -24.52
CA SER A 64 -3.42 -8.84 -24.12
C SER A 64 -2.44 -8.70 -25.29
N ARG A 65 -1.16 -8.53 -24.96
CA ARG A 65 -0.08 -8.41 -25.96
C ARG A 65 1.21 -9.01 -25.44
N SER A 66 2.15 -9.27 -26.34
CA SER A 66 3.45 -9.79 -25.94
C SER A 66 4.24 -8.74 -25.17
N PHE A 67 5.10 -9.21 -24.27
CA PHE A 67 6.05 -8.34 -23.57
C PHE A 67 6.98 -7.63 -24.56
N GLN A 68 7.38 -8.29 -25.64
CA GLN A 68 8.26 -7.72 -26.66
C GLN A 68 7.64 -6.49 -27.33
N GLU A 69 6.38 -6.58 -27.77
CA GLU A 69 5.65 -5.45 -28.38
C GLU A 69 5.52 -4.28 -27.39
N PHE A 70 5.20 -4.57 -26.13
CA PHE A 70 5.14 -3.56 -25.07
C PHE A 70 6.50 -2.88 -24.86
N ALA A 71 7.58 -3.66 -24.74
CA ALA A 71 8.91 -3.15 -24.46
C ALA A 71 9.44 -2.28 -25.61
N GLU A 72 9.20 -2.67 -26.85
CA GLU A 72 9.54 -1.85 -28.03
C GLU A 72 8.78 -0.53 -28.05
N GLU A 73 7.48 -0.54 -27.74
CA GLU A 73 6.68 0.69 -27.64
C GLU A 73 7.22 1.62 -26.54
N GLN A 74 7.47 1.10 -25.33
CA GLN A 74 7.98 1.92 -24.23
C GLN A 74 9.36 2.49 -24.53
N ARG A 75 10.26 1.70 -25.14
CA ARG A 75 11.59 2.19 -25.54
C ARG A 75 11.49 3.33 -26.56
N ARG A 76 10.63 3.19 -27.58
CA ARG A 76 10.36 4.27 -28.54
C ARG A 76 9.78 5.51 -27.87
N LYS A 77 8.82 5.33 -26.96
CA LYS A 77 8.15 6.43 -26.24
C LYS A 77 9.12 7.24 -25.37
N TYR A 78 10.11 6.59 -24.77
CA TYR A 78 11.05 7.21 -23.84
C TYR A 78 12.48 7.36 -24.40
N ASN A 79 12.69 7.17 -25.71
CA ASN A 79 14.00 7.21 -26.37
C ASN A 79 15.07 6.36 -25.69
N LEU A 80 14.68 5.18 -25.21
CA LEU A 80 15.59 4.23 -24.59
C LEU A 80 16.28 3.38 -25.68
N PRO A 81 17.56 3.00 -25.49
CA PRO A 81 18.25 2.14 -26.42
C PRO A 81 17.55 0.77 -26.53
N VAL A 82 17.48 0.25 -27.75
CA VAL A 82 17.05 -1.12 -28.01
C VAL A 82 18.29 -2.00 -27.82
N ASP A 83 18.30 -2.82 -26.76
CA ASP A 83 19.36 -3.83 -26.63
C ASP A 83 19.33 -4.70 -27.89
N SER A 84 20.49 -4.82 -28.54
CA SER A 84 20.70 -5.52 -29.82
C SER A 84 20.75 -7.03 -29.65
#